data_AF-A0A258C7G9-F1
#
_entry.id   AF-A0A258C7G9-F1
#
_cell.length_a   1.000
_cell.length_b   1.000
_cell.length_c   1.000
_cell.angle_alpha   90.00
_cell.angle_beta   90.00
_cell.angle_gamma   90.00
#
_symmetry.space_group_name_H-M   'P 1'
#
loop_
_entity.id
_entity.type
_entity.pdbx_description
1 polymer ?
#
loop_
_entity_poly.entity_id
_entity_poly.type
_entity_poly.pdbx_seq_one_letter_code
_entity_poly.pdbx_strand_id
1 'polypeptide(L)'
;MYTVEEYRKIDTAGQGFLMFLEQINVLDATTREMVIDRVMDLDAASISLEDLKWVVLMVLFNVPGKETAYAQMEDLIFDEVDGPLH
;
A
#
# COMPACT_ATOMS: atom_id res chain seq x y z
N MET A 1 -3.79 3.92 14.20
CA MET A 1 -2.58 4.28 14.98
C MET A 1 -1.73 3.03 14.97
N TYR A 2 -0.49 3.11 14.48
CA TYR A 2 0.32 1.91 14.27
C TYR A 2 0.85 1.34 15.60
N THR A 3 0.97 0.02 15.67
CA THR A 3 1.61 -0.69 16.78
C THR A 3 3.15 -0.63 16.66
N VAL A 4 3.87 -0.93 17.74
CA VAL A 4 5.34 -0.92 17.74
C VAL A 4 5.93 -1.91 16.72
N GLU A 5 5.24 -3.02 16.48
CA GLU A 5 5.66 -4.03 15.51
C GLU A 5 5.44 -3.55 14.08
N GLU A 6 4.30 -2.91 13.80
CA GLU A 6 4.03 -2.28 12.51
C GLU A 6 5.03 -1.17 12.20
N TYR A 7 5.40 -0.34 13.19
CA TYR A 7 6.44 0.69 13.05
C TYR A 7 7.82 0.13 12.71
N ARG A 8 8.13 -1.10 13.14
CA ARG A 8 9.39 -1.77 12.81
C ARG A 8 9.38 -2.35 11.41
N LYS A 9 8.23 -2.85 10.97
CA LYS A 9 8.08 -3.53 9.69
C LYS A 9 7.85 -2.57 8.53
N ILE A 10 7.05 -1.53 8.76
CA ILE A 10 6.70 -0.47 7.82
C ILE A 10 7.48 0.77 8.22
N ASP A 11 8.47 1.14 7.41
CA ASP A 11 9.27 2.33 7.65
C ASP A 11 8.48 3.64 7.41
N THR A 12 9.12 4.78 7.64
CA THR A 12 8.48 6.10 7.47
C THR A 12 7.96 6.33 6.05
N ALA A 13 8.65 5.80 5.03
CA ALA A 13 8.24 5.95 3.64
C ALA A 13 6.95 5.15 3.36
N GLY A 14 6.89 3.90 3.83
CA GLY A 14 5.69 3.07 3.74
C GLY A 14 4.49 3.68 4.48
N GLN A 15 4.71 4.22 5.67
CA GLN A 15 3.65 4.90 6.43
C GLN A 15 3.13 6.15 5.71
N GLY A 16 4.03 6.96 5.17
CA GLY A 16 3.68 8.14 4.37
C GLY A 16 2.88 7.76 3.12
N PHE A 17 3.25 6.65 2.48
CA PHE A 17 2.53 6.13 1.32
C PHE A 17 1.11 5.65 1.66
N LEU A 18 0.92 4.88 2.74
CA LEU A 18 -0.41 4.48 3.18
C LEU A 18 -1.30 5.68 3.54
N MET A 19 -0.71 6.71 4.16
CA MET A 19 -1.42 7.96 4.46
C MET A 19 -1.81 8.71 3.18
N PHE A 20 -0.92 8.76 2.18
CA PHE A 20 -1.23 9.37 0.88
C PHE A 20 -2.39 8.66 0.19
N LEU A 21 -2.39 7.32 0.16
CA LEU A 21 -3.48 6.53 -0.44
C LEU A 21 -4.83 6.76 0.26
N GLU A 22 -4.81 6.94 1.59
CA GLU A 22 -6.01 7.29 2.36
C GLU A 22 -6.53 8.70 2.01
N GLN A 23 -5.63 9.66 1.79
CA GLN A 23 -6.00 11.04 1.40
C GLN A 23 -6.66 11.13 0.03
N ILE A 24 -6.22 10.30 -0.93
CA ILE A 24 -6.82 10.25 -2.27
C ILE A 24 -8.00 9.27 -2.37
N ASN A 25 -8.44 8.69 -1.25
CA ASN A 25 -9.53 7.70 -1.14
C ASN A 25 -9.31 6.39 -1.92
N VAL A 26 -8.06 6.05 -2.26
CA VAL A 26 -7.72 4.72 -2.79
C VAL A 26 -7.87 3.68 -1.68
N LEU A 27 -7.36 4.01 -0.48
CA LEU A 27 -7.61 3.24 0.73
C LEU A 27 -8.63 3.97 1.61
N ASP A 28 -9.42 3.18 2.33
CA ASP A 28 -10.17 3.61 3.50
C ASP A 28 -9.59 2.95 4.75
N ALA A 29 -10.10 3.32 5.93
CA ALA A 29 -9.62 2.73 7.18
C ALA A 29 -9.68 1.20 7.18
N THR A 30 -10.70 0.58 6.56
CA THR A 30 -10.86 -0.88 6.56
C THR A 30 -9.79 -1.55 5.68
N THR A 31 -9.67 -1.09 4.44
CA THR A 31 -8.69 -1.60 3.47
C THR A 31 -7.26 -1.32 3.91
N ARG A 32 -6.99 -0.20 4.59
CA ARG A 32 -5.68 0.07 5.20
C ARG A 32 -5.31 -0.95 6.26
N GLU A 33 -6.20 -1.29 7.18
CA GLU A 33 -5.92 -2.35 8.16
C GLU A 33 -5.70 -3.71 7.47
N MET A 34 -6.46 -4.03 6.41
CA MET A 34 -6.23 -5.25 5.63
C MET A 34 -4.84 -5.30 4.98
N VAL A 35 -4.32 -4.16 4.50
CA VAL A 35 -2.96 -4.05 3.98
C VAL A 35 -1.95 -4.31 5.09
N ILE A 36 -2.14 -3.67 6.24
CA ILE A 36 -1.25 -3.84 7.40
C ILE A 36 -1.23 -5.31 7.84
N ASP A 37 -2.38 -5.96 7.96
CA ASP A 37 -2.49 -7.39 8.29
C ASP A 37 -1.68 -8.25 7.31
N ARG A 38 -1.81 -8.00 6.01
CA ARG A 38 -1.06 -8.73 4.98
C ARG A 38 0.44 -8.47 5.05
N VAL A 39 0.86 -7.25 5.32
CA VAL A 39 2.29 -6.94 5.55
C VAL A 39 2.80 -7.67 6.77
N MET A 40 2.04 -7.67 7.87
CA MET A 40 2.43 -8.33 9.12
C MET A 40 2.58 -9.84 8.94
N ASP A 41 1.76 -10.48 8.11
CA ASP A 41 1.84 -11.91 7.78
C ASP A 41 3.08 -12.32 6.96
N LEU A 42 3.79 -11.38 6.32
CA LEU A 42 4.99 -11.71 5.56
C LEU A 42 6.11 -12.19 6.48
N ASP A 43 6.85 -13.23 6.11
CA ASP A 43 8.03 -13.67 6.90
C ASP A 43 9.26 -12.81 6.57
N ALA A 44 9.18 -11.52 6.91
CA ALA A 44 10.20 -10.51 6.69
C ALA A 44 10.29 -9.56 7.90
N ALA A 45 11.51 -9.14 8.23
CA ALA A 45 11.75 -8.18 9.32
C ALA A 45 11.27 -6.76 9.00
N SER A 46 11.29 -6.39 7.71
CA SER A 46 10.83 -5.11 7.18
C SER A 46 10.36 -5.30 5.73
N ILE A 47 9.45 -4.44 5.28
CA ILE A 47 8.96 -4.41 3.89
C ILE A 47 9.52 -3.19 3.16
N SER A 48 9.87 -3.34 1.88
CA SER A 48 10.22 -2.19 1.05
C SER A 48 8.96 -1.44 0.59
N LEU A 49 9.12 -0.18 0.16
CA LEU A 49 7.99 0.59 -0.39
C LEU A 49 7.41 -0.07 -1.66
N GLU A 50 8.26 -0.72 -2.47
CA GLU A 50 7.83 -1.43 -3.67
C GLU A 50 6.98 -2.66 -3.31
N ASP A 51 7.45 -3.49 -2.38
CA ASP A 51 6.68 -4.63 -1.89
C ASP A 51 5.35 -4.19 -1.25
N LEU A 52 5.34 -3.07 -0.53
CA LEU A 52 4.12 -2.51 0.06
C LEU A 52 3.10 -2.12 -1.02
N LYS A 53 3.53 -1.53 -2.13
CA LYS A 53 2.66 -1.20 -3.27
C LYS A 53 2.00 -2.46 -3.85
N TRP A 54 2.78 -3.52 -4.00
CA TRP A 54 2.26 -4.82 -4.45
C TRP A 54 1.25 -5.40 -3.46
N VAL A 55 1.51 -5.33 -2.15
CA VAL A 55 0.56 -5.78 -1.13
C VAL A 55 -0.74 -4.97 -1.19
N VAL A 56 -0.67 -3.66 -1.40
CA VAL A 56 -1.85 -2.80 -1.59
C VAL A 56 -2.66 -3.25 -2.80
N LEU A 57 -2.02 -3.47 -3.96
CA LEU A 57 -2.71 -4.00 -5.15
C LEU A 57 -3.38 -5.34 -4.87
N MET A 58 -2.67 -6.26 -4.20
CA MET A 58 -3.22 -7.58 -3.84
C MET A 58 -4.45 -7.46 -2.94
N VAL A 59 -4.46 -6.53 -1.97
CA VAL A 59 -5.64 -6.32 -1.12
C VAL A 59 -6.79 -5.72 -1.92
N LEU A 60 -6.55 -4.67 -2.71
CA LEU A 60 -7.59 -4.03 -3.53
C LEU A 60 -8.21 -4.99 -4.53
N PHE A 61 -7.41 -5.85 -5.15
CA PHE A 61 -7.88 -6.89 -6.07
C PHE A 61 -8.81 -7.91 -5.39
N ASN A 62 -8.53 -8.24 -4.12
CA ASN A 62 -9.30 -9.23 -3.36
C ASN A 62 -10.54 -8.66 -2.66
N VAL A 63 -10.76 -7.34 -2.71
CA VAL A 63 -11.93 -6.69 -2.09
C VAL A 63 -12.97 -6.36 -3.17
N PRO A 64 -14.21 -6.87 -3.08
CA PRO A 64 -15.25 -6.58 -4.06
C PRO A 64 -15.63 -5.09 -4.05
N GLY A 65 -15.84 -4.50 -5.22
CA GLY A 65 -16.24 -3.10 -5.39
C GLY A 65 -15.10 -2.08 -5.26
N LYS A 66 -13.84 -2.52 -5.26
CA LYS A 66 -12.65 -1.66 -5.24
C LYS A 66 -11.96 -1.52 -6.60
N GLU A 67 -12.67 -1.81 -7.70
CA GLU A 67 -12.14 -1.78 -9.07
C GLU A 67 -11.55 -0.40 -9.44
N THR A 68 -12.22 0.70 -9.07
CA THR A 68 -11.70 2.06 -9.31
C THR A 68 -10.45 2.36 -8.50
N ALA A 69 -10.42 1.97 -7.23
CA ALA A 69 -9.25 2.16 -6.38
C ALA A 69 -8.06 1.32 -6.86
N TYR A 70 -8.33 0.11 -7.35
CA TYR A 70 -7.33 -0.76 -7.98
C TYR A 70 -6.73 -0.10 -9.22
N ALA A 71 -7.56 0.40 -10.16
CA ALA A 71 -7.07 1.10 -11.35
C ALA A 71 -6.24 2.35 -11.02
N GLN A 72 -6.68 3.15 -10.03
CA GLN A 72 -5.91 4.31 -9.57
C GLN A 72 -4.56 3.92 -8.97
N MET A 73 -4.51 2.82 -8.21
CA MET A 73 -3.26 2.29 -7.66
C MET A 73 -2.33 1.77 -8.75
N GLU A 74 -2.86 1.10 -9.77
CA GLU A 74 -2.10 0.69 -10.94
C GLU A 74 -1.49 1.91 -11.64
N ASP A 75 -2.30 2.92 -11.97
CA ASP A 75 -1.82 4.15 -12.61
C ASP A 75 -0.69 4.81 -11.83
N LEU A 76 -0.79 4.89 -10.49
CA LEU A 76 0.27 5.45 -9.63
C LEU A 76 1.58 4.67 -9.71
N ILE A 77 1.53 3.34 -9.79
CA ILE A 77 2.71 2.49 -9.93
C ILE A 77 3.30 2.65 -11.34
N PHE A 78 2.47 2.68 -12.38
CA PHE A 78 2.94 2.87 -13.75
C PHE A 78 3.57 4.25 -13.97
N ASP A 79 3.01 5.33 -13.41
CA ASP A 79 3.58 6.68 -13.49
C ASP A 79 4.96 6.79 -12.80
N GLU A 80 5.21 6.02 -11.75
CA GLU A 80 6.55 5.95 -11.13
C GLU A 80 7.56 5.16 -11.98
N VAL A 81 7.10 4.15 -12.72
CA VAL A 81 7.95 3.32 -13.59
C VAL A 81 8.31 4.10 -14.88
N ASP A 82 7.45 5.02 -15.32
CA ASP A 82 7.66 5.90 -16.49
C ASP A 82 8.24 7.28 -16.14
N GLY A 83 9.00 7.37 -15.04
CA GLY A 83 9.86 8.53 -14.76
C GLY A 83 10.69 8.90 -16.01
N PRO A 84 10.89 10.20 -16.30
CA PRO A 84 11.02 10.69 -17.67
C PRO A 84 12.13 9.97 -18.42
N LEU A 85 11.73 9.18 -19.42
CA LEU A 85 12.58 8.88 -20.55
C LEU A 85 12.95 10.22 -21.20
N HIS A 86 14.14 10.75 -20.87
CA HIS A 86 14.70 11.93 -21.51
C HIS A 86 16.17 11.71 -21.90
#